data_AF-A0A8J2HKQ2-F1
#
_entry.id   AF-A0A8J2HKQ2-F1
#
_cell.length_a   1.000
_cell.length_b   1.000
_cell.length_c   1.000
_cell.angle_alpha   90.00
_cell.angle_beta   90.00
_cell.angle_gamma   90.00
#
_symmetry.space_group_name_H-M   'P 1'
#
loop_
_entity.id
_entity.type
_entity.pdbx_description
1 polymer ?
#
loop_
_entity_poly.entity_id
_entity_poly.type
_entity_poly.pdbx_seq_one_letter_code
_entity_poly.pdbx_strand_id
1 'polypeptide(L)'
;MTTLKKFHLQISRLELYPKDSEVVDQLLHEMATKPIVHVAQKEGGTQLKLVIDYPDDLQALFKPMRFPREQQTLPNHFYFTDFERHVAEIATFHLDKLLGFRRAMPVTGRTLNMTSEIYQLAEGNLLKTFFVSPVGNTCFHGQCSYYCDTGHAICGNPNTLEGSFAAFLPAREMASRKVWRHPWRRSYHKRKKAQWETDSNYCSLVKEIPPYDEGRRLLDLMDMSVLDFLSGNMDRHHYETFKIFGNDTFTLHLDHGRGFGRPYHDETSILAPLLQCCMIRQSTLKVLLKYHNSPQRLSAAMRQSMAKDPVAPVLWEPHLSALDRRIGLILQAVRDCLNRSEHYEQVIQERDESNKQ
;
A
#
# COMPACT_ATOMS: atom_id res chain seq x y z
N MET A 1 -13.06 -24.14 -9.23
CA MET A 1 -11.88 -23.38 -8.75
C MET A 1 -12.33 -21.96 -8.40
N THR A 2 -12.01 -21.50 -7.20
CA THR A 2 -12.51 -20.24 -6.61
C THR A 2 -11.81 -19.04 -7.25
N THR A 3 -12.42 -17.86 -7.21
CA THR A 3 -11.86 -16.65 -7.86
C THR A 3 -10.52 -16.24 -7.24
N LEU A 4 -10.37 -16.39 -5.92
CA LEU A 4 -9.08 -16.19 -5.24
C LEU A 4 -8.01 -17.17 -5.73
N LYS A 5 -8.34 -18.45 -5.91
CA LYS A 5 -7.42 -19.46 -6.46
C LYS A 5 -7.05 -19.14 -7.92
N LYS A 6 -7.99 -18.65 -8.74
CA LYS A 6 -7.71 -18.15 -10.09
C LYS A 6 -6.73 -16.98 -10.07
N PHE A 7 -6.92 -16.02 -9.15
CA PHE A 7 -6.01 -14.89 -8.97
C PHE A 7 -4.60 -15.38 -8.56
N HIS A 8 -4.51 -16.32 -7.61
CA HIS A 8 -3.21 -16.89 -7.19
C HIS A 8 -2.44 -17.53 -8.35
N LEU A 9 -3.13 -18.18 -9.29
CA LEU A 9 -2.51 -18.76 -10.49
C LEU A 9 -2.05 -17.73 -11.53
N GLN A 10 -2.50 -16.46 -11.43
CA GLN A 10 -2.01 -15.37 -12.28
C GLN A 10 -0.70 -14.76 -11.78
N ILE A 11 -0.30 -15.05 -10.54
CA ILE A 11 0.94 -14.50 -9.96
C ILE A 11 2.13 -15.02 -10.76
N SER A 12 2.94 -14.10 -11.29
CA SER A 12 4.12 -14.40 -12.10
C SER A 12 5.39 -13.86 -11.44
N ARG A 13 6.55 -14.07 -12.08
CA ARG A 13 7.83 -13.50 -11.64
C ARG A 13 7.86 -11.96 -11.63
N LEU A 14 7.02 -11.30 -12.42
CA LEU A 14 7.13 -9.86 -12.69
C LEU A 14 5.99 -9.03 -12.09
N GLU A 15 4.84 -9.65 -11.80
CA GLU A 15 3.62 -8.98 -11.36
C GLU A 15 2.65 -9.94 -10.64
N LEU A 16 1.77 -9.39 -9.80
CA LEU A 16 0.73 -10.15 -9.10
C LEU A 16 -0.43 -10.56 -10.01
N TYR A 17 -0.74 -9.74 -11.00
CA TYR A 17 -1.83 -9.96 -11.95
C TYR A 17 -1.54 -9.27 -13.28
N PRO A 18 -2.03 -9.82 -14.40
CA PRO A 18 -1.85 -9.20 -15.70
C PRO A 18 -2.70 -7.94 -15.85
N LYS A 19 -2.28 -7.08 -16.77
CA LYS A 19 -3.09 -5.93 -17.19
C LYS A 19 -4.47 -6.41 -17.67
N ASP A 20 -5.51 -5.67 -17.33
CA ASP A 20 -6.90 -5.93 -17.75
C ASP A 20 -7.43 -7.31 -17.28
N SER A 21 -6.96 -7.82 -16.13
CA SER A 21 -7.43 -9.08 -15.54
C SER A 21 -8.89 -9.01 -15.07
N GLU A 22 -9.79 -9.70 -15.78
CA GLU A 22 -11.19 -9.90 -15.36
C GLU A 22 -11.31 -10.64 -14.02
N VAL A 23 -10.33 -11.48 -13.69
CA VAL A 23 -10.28 -12.21 -12.40
C VAL A 23 -10.13 -11.23 -11.24
N VAL A 24 -9.35 -10.16 -11.42
CA VAL A 24 -9.22 -9.11 -10.39
C VAL A 24 -10.53 -8.38 -10.21
N ASP A 25 -11.21 -8.00 -11.30
CA ASP A 25 -12.49 -7.31 -11.23
C ASP A 25 -13.57 -8.19 -10.57
N GLN A 26 -13.61 -9.48 -10.90
CA GLN A 26 -14.48 -10.45 -10.24
C GLN A 26 -14.14 -10.60 -8.74
N LEU A 27 -12.85 -10.65 -8.39
CA LEU A 27 -12.41 -10.80 -6.99
C LEU A 27 -12.81 -9.58 -6.13
N LEU A 28 -12.65 -8.37 -6.67
CA LEU A 28 -13.10 -7.14 -6.02
C LEU A 28 -14.62 -7.17 -5.80
N HIS A 29 -15.39 -7.56 -6.82
CA HIS A 29 -16.84 -7.67 -6.70
C HIS A 29 -17.27 -8.71 -5.65
N GLU A 30 -16.63 -9.88 -5.63
CA GLU A 30 -16.93 -10.94 -4.67
C GLU A 30 -16.63 -10.51 -3.22
N MET A 31 -15.49 -9.88 -2.96
CA MET A 31 -15.18 -9.33 -1.62
C MET A 31 -16.20 -8.25 -1.20
N ALA A 32 -16.66 -7.44 -2.14
CA ALA A 32 -17.63 -6.38 -1.87
C ALA A 32 -19.05 -6.89 -1.57
N THR A 33 -19.42 -8.08 -2.02
CA THR A 33 -20.85 -8.50 -2.06
C THR A 33 -21.14 -9.86 -1.43
N LYS A 34 -20.19 -10.80 -1.40
CA LYS A 34 -20.45 -12.14 -0.88
C LYS A 34 -20.79 -12.09 0.63
N PRO A 35 -21.68 -12.98 1.12
CA PRO A 35 -21.90 -13.13 2.55
C PRO A 35 -20.60 -13.50 3.27
N ILE A 36 -20.37 -12.89 4.43
CA ILE A 36 -19.27 -13.24 5.33
C ILE A 36 -19.75 -14.43 6.18
N VAL A 37 -18.88 -15.41 6.41
CA VAL A 37 -19.21 -16.60 7.21
C VAL A 37 -18.46 -16.67 8.53
N HIS A 38 -17.29 -16.02 8.62
CA HIS A 38 -16.51 -15.99 9.85
C HIS A 38 -15.59 -14.76 9.88
N VAL A 39 -15.37 -14.23 11.10
CA VAL A 39 -14.50 -13.08 11.35
C VAL A 39 -13.56 -13.37 12.51
N ALA A 40 -12.25 -13.32 12.24
CA ALA A 40 -11.23 -13.42 13.27
C ALA A 40 -10.38 -12.17 13.32
N GLN A 41 -9.73 -11.92 14.46
CA GLN A 41 -8.71 -10.90 14.51
C GLN A 41 -7.36 -11.47 14.05
N LYS A 42 -6.64 -10.76 13.19
CA LYS A 42 -5.29 -11.16 12.81
C LYS A 42 -4.33 -10.96 13.99
N GLU A 43 -3.60 -12.00 14.36
CA GLU A 43 -2.55 -11.93 15.38
C GLU A 43 -1.28 -11.22 14.87
N GLY A 44 -0.52 -10.65 15.82
CA GLY A 44 0.82 -10.09 15.58
C GLY A 44 0.86 -8.79 14.75
N GLY A 45 -0.24 -8.03 14.70
CA GLY A 45 -0.30 -6.71 14.06
C GLY A 45 -0.05 -5.55 15.04
N THR A 46 0.39 -4.40 14.51
CA THR A 46 0.52 -3.16 15.31
C THR A 46 -0.84 -2.52 15.57
N GLN A 47 -1.66 -2.37 14.54
CA GLN A 47 -3.03 -1.86 14.63
C GLN A 47 -4.05 -2.95 14.29
N LEU A 48 -5.33 -2.68 14.58
CA LEU A 48 -6.45 -3.60 14.39
C LEU A 48 -6.62 -4.00 12.91
N LYS A 49 -6.59 -5.30 12.65
CA LYS A 49 -6.86 -5.92 11.34
C LYS A 49 -7.68 -7.18 11.58
N LEU A 50 -8.75 -7.38 10.82
CA LEU A 50 -9.57 -8.59 10.89
C LEU A 50 -9.31 -9.47 9.66
N VAL A 51 -9.42 -10.78 9.83
CA VAL A 51 -9.48 -11.76 8.76
C VAL A 51 -10.96 -12.07 8.53
N ILE A 52 -11.39 -11.91 7.29
CA ILE A 52 -12.76 -12.14 6.85
C ILE A 52 -12.75 -13.37 5.97
N ASP A 53 -13.51 -14.38 6.39
CA ASP A 53 -13.71 -15.60 5.63
C ASP A 53 -15.07 -15.55 4.94
N TYR A 54 -15.06 -15.94 3.66
CA TYR A 54 -16.23 -16.07 2.81
C TYR A 54 -16.47 -17.55 2.51
N PRO A 55 -17.62 -17.92 1.94
CA PRO A 55 -17.78 -19.22 1.31
C PRO A 55 -16.68 -19.47 0.26
N ASP A 56 -16.35 -20.73 0.02
CA ASP A 56 -15.38 -21.16 -0.99
C ASP A 56 -13.92 -20.74 -0.73
N ASP A 57 -13.44 -20.80 0.52
CA ASP A 57 -12.06 -20.48 0.91
C ASP A 57 -11.55 -19.08 0.46
N LEU A 58 -12.44 -18.16 0.08
CA LEU A 58 -12.06 -16.77 -0.18
C LEU A 58 -11.80 -16.09 1.16
N GLN A 59 -10.67 -15.39 1.27
CA GLN A 59 -10.28 -14.65 2.46
C GLN A 59 -9.87 -13.21 2.09
N ALA A 60 -10.26 -12.26 2.94
CA ALA A 60 -9.84 -10.88 2.84
C ALA A 60 -9.35 -10.33 4.18
N LEU A 61 -8.35 -9.46 4.12
CA LEU A 61 -7.86 -8.70 5.27
C LEU A 61 -8.67 -7.41 5.35
N PHE A 62 -9.43 -7.27 6.43
CA PHE A 62 -10.26 -6.11 6.70
C PHE A 62 -9.53 -5.09 7.58
N LYS A 63 -9.50 -3.83 7.12
CA LYS A 63 -9.09 -2.68 7.94
C LYS A 63 -10.28 -1.72 8.09
N PRO A 64 -10.72 -1.43 9.33
CA PRO A 64 -11.89 -0.58 9.56
C PRO A 64 -11.60 0.90 9.32
N MET A 65 -12.62 1.65 8.94
CA MET A 65 -12.63 3.10 8.98
C MET A 65 -12.45 3.59 10.42
N ARG A 66 -11.53 4.54 10.61
CA ARG A 66 -11.30 5.23 11.89
C ARG A 66 -11.77 6.68 11.88
N PHE A 67 -11.56 7.38 10.77
CA PHE A 67 -11.80 8.81 10.68
C PHE A 67 -12.51 9.17 9.36
N PRO A 68 -13.20 10.32 9.32
CA PRO A 68 -13.69 10.92 8.07
C PRO A 68 -12.55 11.14 7.06
N ARG A 69 -12.89 11.25 5.77
CA ARG A 69 -11.91 11.38 4.67
C ARG A 69 -11.08 12.67 4.79
N GLU A 70 -11.63 13.70 5.43
CA GLU A 70 -11.03 15.01 5.62
C GLU A 70 -9.98 15.03 6.75
N GLN A 71 -9.94 13.99 7.60
CA GLN A 71 -9.05 13.92 8.74
C GLN A 71 -7.59 13.74 8.30
N GLN A 72 -6.79 14.77 8.54
CA GLN A 72 -5.35 14.75 8.28
C GLN A 72 -4.57 14.19 9.47
N THR A 73 -3.41 13.60 9.18
CA THR A 73 -2.41 13.24 10.20
C THR A 73 -1.88 14.53 10.83
N LEU A 74 -2.04 14.65 12.15
CA LEU A 74 -1.58 15.82 12.90
C LEU A 74 -0.08 16.08 12.64
N PRO A 75 0.36 17.35 12.47
CA PRO A 75 1.75 17.70 12.16
C PRO A 75 2.78 17.08 13.12
N ASN A 76 2.43 16.97 14.40
CA ASN A 76 3.29 16.45 15.46
C ASN A 76 3.37 14.91 15.55
N HIS A 77 2.55 14.19 14.78
CA HIS A 77 2.61 12.73 14.74
C HIS A 77 3.83 12.26 13.94
N PHE A 78 4.59 11.35 14.53
CA PHE A 78 5.62 10.60 13.80
C PHE A 78 4.95 9.56 12.90
N TYR A 79 5.62 9.21 11.81
CA TYR A 79 5.19 8.15 10.88
C TYR A 79 4.91 6.81 11.57
N PHE A 80 5.63 6.49 12.66
CA PHE A 80 5.41 5.27 13.43
C PHE A 80 4.21 5.33 14.39
N THR A 81 3.64 6.50 14.65
CA THR A 81 2.42 6.68 15.48
C THR A 81 1.19 6.99 14.64
N ASP A 82 1.31 7.11 13.31
CA ASP A 82 0.15 7.42 12.48
C ASP A 82 -0.85 6.25 12.46
N PHE A 83 -2.13 6.60 12.44
CA PHE A 83 -3.22 5.64 12.31
C PHE A 83 -3.27 5.08 10.89
N GLU A 84 -3.58 3.79 10.77
CA GLU A 84 -3.89 3.24 9.45
C GLU A 84 -5.27 3.72 8.98
N ARG A 85 -5.40 3.95 7.67
CA ARG A 85 -6.62 4.37 6.96
C ARG A 85 -6.99 3.33 5.93
N HIS A 86 -8.23 2.86 5.97
CA HIS A 86 -8.73 1.88 5.03
C HIS A 86 -8.74 2.43 3.59
N VAL A 87 -9.12 3.69 3.40
CA VAL A 87 -9.09 4.37 2.09
C VAL A 87 -7.69 4.42 1.48
N ALA A 88 -6.64 4.42 2.29
CA ALA A 88 -5.26 4.43 1.78
C ALA A 88 -4.88 3.08 1.15
N GLU A 89 -5.38 1.97 1.67
CA GLU A 89 -5.19 0.65 1.04
C GLU A 89 -5.90 0.59 -0.32
N ILE A 90 -7.17 1.04 -0.37
CA ILE A 90 -7.97 1.06 -1.60
C ILE A 90 -7.29 1.95 -2.64
N ALA A 91 -7.03 3.21 -2.28
CA ALA A 91 -6.45 4.18 -3.21
C ALA A 91 -5.07 3.77 -3.71
N THR A 92 -4.23 3.15 -2.86
CA THR A 92 -2.89 2.75 -3.29
C THR A 92 -2.93 1.55 -4.24
N PHE A 93 -3.89 0.63 -4.10
CA PHE A 93 -4.13 -0.42 -5.11
C PHE A 93 -4.48 0.19 -6.47
N HIS A 94 -5.42 1.14 -6.52
CA HIS A 94 -5.77 1.82 -7.77
C HIS A 94 -4.59 2.61 -8.35
N LEU A 95 -3.79 3.26 -7.51
CA LEU A 95 -2.58 3.99 -7.92
C LEU A 95 -1.52 3.05 -8.50
N ASP A 96 -1.25 1.92 -7.84
CA ASP A 96 -0.32 0.88 -8.30
C ASP A 96 -0.73 0.33 -9.68
N LYS A 97 -2.04 0.07 -9.88
CA LYS A 97 -2.61 -0.34 -11.17
C LYS A 97 -2.39 0.72 -12.26
N LEU A 98 -2.66 2.00 -11.96
CA LEU A 98 -2.52 3.12 -12.90
C LEU A 98 -1.06 3.43 -13.26
N LEU A 99 -0.13 3.27 -12.31
CA LEU A 99 1.31 3.36 -12.57
C LEU A 99 1.84 2.17 -13.38
N GLY A 100 1.03 1.13 -13.56
CA GLY A 100 1.37 -0.05 -14.33
C GLY A 100 2.31 -1.00 -13.59
N PHE A 101 2.38 -0.91 -12.26
CA PHE A 101 3.21 -1.80 -11.44
C PHE A 101 2.56 -3.18 -11.28
N ARG A 102 1.28 -3.23 -10.88
CA ARG A 102 0.53 -4.47 -10.61
C ARG A 102 1.23 -5.34 -9.56
N ARG A 103 1.71 -4.70 -8.50
CA ARG A 103 2.45 -5.31 -7.38
C ARG A 103 1.74 -5.14 -6.03
N ALA A 104 0.66 -4.36 -5.99
CA ALA A 104 -0.25 -4.27 -4.85
C ALA A 104 -1.36 -5.32 -4.94
N MET A 105 -1.83 -5.81 -3.78
CA MET A 105 -2.96 -6.73 -3.73
C MET A 105 -4.26 -6.06 -4.18
N PRO A 106 -5.21 -6.79 -4.79
CA PRO A 106 -6.56 -6.28 -5.01
C PRO A 106 -7.22 -5.87 -3.69
N VAL A 107 -7.69 -4.61 -3.63
CA VAL A 107 -8.38 -4.05 -2.46
C VAL A 107 -9.66 -3.35 -2.90
N THR A 108 -10.77 -3.63 -2.22
CA THR A 108 -12.05 -2.91 -2.41
C THR A 108 -12.60 -2.39 -1.08
N GLY A 109 -13.43 -1.36 -1.13
CA GLY A 109 -14.23 -0.93 0.01
C GLY A 109 -15.54 -1.71 0.16
N ARG A 110 -16.01 -1.85 1.40
CA ARG A 110 -17.36 -2.32 1.71
C ARG A 110 -17.81 -1.77 3.06
N THR A 111 -19.11 -1.51 3.15
CA THR A 111 -19.79 -1.12 4.40
C THR A 111 -20.48 -2.34 4.99
N LEU A 112 -20.16 -2.65 6.25
CA LEU A 112 -20.71 -3.77 6.99
C LEU A 112 -21.74 -3.33 8.01
N ASN A 113 -22.73 -4.18 8.25
CA ASN A 113 -23.52 -4.17 9.47
C ASN A 113 -22.72 -4.87 10.58
N MET A 114 -22.22 -4.09 11.56
CA MET A 114 -21.36 -4.59 12.63
C MET A 114 -21.99 -5.70 13.47
N THR A 115 -23.32 -5.73 13.60
CA THR A 115 -24.01 -6.75 14.40
C THR A 115 -24.04 -8.08 13.66
N SER A 116 -24.52 -8.08 12.42
CA SER A 116 -24.76 -9.31 11.65
C SER A 116 -23.55 -9.81 10.89
N GLU A 117 -22.66 -8.92 10.44
CA GLU A 117 -21.51 -9.26 9.59
C GLU A 117 -20.17 -9.26 10.34
N ILE A 118 -20.16 -8.87 11.61
CA ILE A 118 -18.95 -8.92 12.46
C ILE A 118 -19.26 -9.62 13.79
N TYR A 119 -20.07 -9.01 14.66
CA TYR A 119 -20.27 -9.47 16.03
C TYR A 119 -20.79 -10.91 16.11
N GLN A 120 -21.84 -11.25 15.35
CA GLN A 120 -22.42 -12.61 15.32
C GLN A 120 -21.49 -13.66 14.69
N LEU A 121 -20.50 -13.24 13.92
CA LEU A 121 -19.56 -14.10 13.19
C LEU A 121 -18.15 -14.10 13.82
N ALA A 122 -17.96 -13.35 14.90
CA ALA A 122 -16.69 -13.19 15.57
C ALA A 122 -16.49 -14.23 16.67
N GLU A 123 -15.28 -14.76 16.77
CA GLU A 123 -14.92 -15.73 17.80
C GLU A 123 -13.85 -15.22 18.78
N GLY A 124 -13.70 -15.96 19.87
CA GLY A 124 -12.58 -15.82 20.81
C GLY A 124 -12.49 -14.45 21.48
N ASN A 125 -11.29 -13.88 21.47
CA ASN A 125 -11.02 -12.64 22.20
C ASN A 125 -11.61 -11.39 21.53
N LEU A 126 -11.85 -11.42 20.21
CA LEU A 126 -12.45 -10.30 19.51
C LEU A 126 -13.86 -10.00 20.04
N LEU A 127 -14.67 -11.05 20.22
CA LEU A 127 -16.04 -10.95 20.71
C LEU A 127 -16.14 -10.23 22.08
N LYS A 128 -15.16 -10.45 22.96
CA LYS A 128 -15.11 -9.85 24.30
C LYS A 128 -14.83 -8.33 24.29
N THR A 129 -14.43 -7.78 23.16
CA THR A 129 -14.09 -6.35 23.03
C THR A 129 -15.26 -5.49 22.56
N PHE A 130 -16.42 -6.11 22.27
CA PHE A 130 -17.61 -5.39 21.83
C PHE A 130 -18.32 -4.72 23.01
N PHE A 131 -18.82 -3.51 22.78
CA PHE A 131 -19.62 -2.76 23.74
C PHE A 131 -20.54 -1.75 23.04
N VAL A 132 -21.46 -1.16 23.80
CA VAL A 132 -22.33 -0.08 23.34
C VAL A 132 -21.79 1.23 23.91
N SER A 133 -21.58 2.24 23.07
CA SER A 133 -21.13 3.56 23.50
C SER A 133 -22.22 4.33 24.26
N PRO A 134 -21.88 5.41 25.00
CA PRO A 134 -22.88 6.23 25.69
C PRO A 134 -23.97 6.84 24.80
N VAL A 135 -23.73 6.91 23.48
CA VAL A 135 -24.70 7.42 22.49
C VAL A 135 -25.43 6.29 21.73
N GLY A 136 -25.28 5.03 22.18
CA GLY A 136 -26.00 3.88 21.63
C GLY A 136 -25.36 3.23 20.40
N ASN A 137 -24.13 3.59 20.04
CA ASN A 137 -23.44 2.99 18.89
C ASN A 137 -22.79 1.65 19.27
N THR A 138 -22.77 0.70 18.34
CA THR A 138 -22.01 -0.54 18.49
C THR A 138 -20.52 -0.25 18.25
N CYS A 139 -19.66 -0.67 19.18
CA CYS A 139 -18.22 -0.46 19.11
C CYS A 139 -17.44 -1.73 19.44
N PHE A 140 -16.19 -1.81 18.97
CA PHE A 140 -15.21 -2.79 19.41
C PHE A 140 -13.79 -2.24 19.28
N HIS A 141 -12.85 -2.72 20.10
CA HIS A 141 -11.46 -2.26 20.04
C HIS A 141 -10.46 -3.36 19.63
N GLY A 142 -10.82 -4.64 19.74
CA GLY A 142 -9.91 -5.76 19.47
C GLY A 142 -8.66 -5.76 20.38
N GLN A 143 -7.62 -6.48 19.96
CA GLN A 143 -6.41 -6.73 20.75
C GLN A 143 -5.15 -6.57 19.91
N CYS A 144 -4.56 -5.38 19.89
CA CYS A 144 -3.32 -5.09 19.17
C CYS A 144 -2.43 -4.18 20.01
N SER A 145 -1.19 -3.98 19.59
CA SER A 145 -0.25 -3.19 20.39
C SER A 145 -0.59 -1.69 20.39
N TYR A 146 -1.13 -1.15 19.31
CA TYR A 146 -1.40 0.28 19.13
C TYR A 146 -2.90 0.54 18.94
N TYR A 147 -3.49 1.37 19.79
CA TYR A 147 -4.84 1.92 19.61
C TYR A 147 -5.95 0.84 19.57
N CYS A 148 -5.76 -0.26 20.33
CA CYS A 148 -6.77 -1.28 20.59
C CYS A 148 -7.21 -1.23 22.06
N ASP A 149 -7.77 -0.08 22.45
CA ASP A 149 -8.31 0.20 23.78
C ASP A 149 -9.65 0.96 23.63
N THR A 150 -10.41 1.10 24.72
CA THR A 150 -11.72 1.77 24.70
C THR A 150 -11.66 3.22 24.20
N GLY A 151 -10.57 3.94 24.43
CA GLY A 151 -10.40 5.32 23.99
C GLY A 151 -10.18 5.46 22.47
N HIS A 152 -9.79 4.37 21.81
CA HIS A 152 -9.53 4.31 20.37
C HIS A 152 -10.40 3.27 19.65
N ALA A 153 -11.51 2.87 20.27
CA ALA A 153 -12.43 1.88 19.72
C ALA A 153 -12.98 2.30 18.35
N ILE A 154 -13.26 1.31 17.52
CA ILE A 154 -13.98 1.47 16.27
C ILE A 154 -15.46 1.42 16.57
N CYS A 155 -16.19 2.45 16.16
CA CYS A 155 -17.63 2.56 16.39
C CYS A 155 -18.37 2.76 15.08
N GLY A 156 -19.55 2.15 14.96
CA GLY A 156 -20.47 2.40 13.86
C GLY A 156 -21.32 3.65 14.07
N ASN A 157 -22.22 3.90 13.12
CA ASN A 157 -23.23 4.96 13.23
C ASN A 157 -24.63 4.50 12.71
N PRO A 158 -25.49 3.91 13.57
CA PRO A 158 -25.14 3.41 14.91
C PRO A 158 -24.36 2.08 14.85
N ASN A 159 -24.53 1.29 13.79
CA ASN A 159 -23.96 -0.04 13.65
C ASN A 159 -23.42 -0.34 12.24
N THR A 160 -23.30 0.65 11.36
CA THR A 160 -22.62 0.49 10.07
C THR A 160 -21.15 0.85 10.19
N LEU A 161 -20.27 0.03 9.63
CA LEU A 161 -18.83 0.25 9.62
C LEU A 161 -18.27 0.01 8.22
N GLU A 162 -17.70 1.06 7.65
CA GLU A 162 -16.95 0.97 6.42
C GLU A 162 -15.54 0.44 6.66
N GLY A 163 -14.96 -0.27 5.70
CA GLY A 163 -13.55 -0.63 5.71
C GLY A 163 -13.04 -1.13 4.37
N SER A 164 -11.75 -1.42 4.31
CA SER A 164 -11.08 -1.96 3.14
C SER A 164 -10.89 -3.46 3.26
N PHE A 165 -11.03 -4.17 2.15
CA PHE A 165 -10.92 -5.62 2.03
C PHE A 165 -9.83 -5.94 1.03
N ALA A 166 -8.65 -6.31 1.53
CA ALA A 166 -7.53 -6.72 0.70
C ALA A 166 -7.55 -8.24 0.53
N ALA A 167 -7.52 -8.73 -0.70
CA ALA A 167 -7.46 -10.17 -0.96
C ALA A 167 -6.22 -10.80 -0.28
N PHE A 168 -6.35 -12.04 0.18
CA PHE A 168 -5.21 -12.76 0.74
C PHE A 168 -4.23 -13.23 -0.34
N LEU A 169 -2.94 -13.11 -0.03
CA LEU A 169 -1.89 -13.80 -0.78
C LEU A 169 -2.02 -15.32 -0.57
N PRO A 170 -1.41 -16.14 -1.45
CA PRO A 170 -1.37 -17.58 -1.24
C PRO A 170 -0.79 -17.92 0.14
N ALA A 171 -1.27 -19.03 0.72
CA ALA A 171 -0.78 -19.55 1.99
C ALA A 171 0.74 -19.81 1.92
N ARG A 172 1.43 -19.73 3.06
CA ARG A 172 2.90 -19.81 3.11
C ARG A 172 3.43 -21.17 2.65
N GLU A 173 2.61 -22.21 2.81
CA GLU A 173 2.85 -23.58 2.40
C GLU A 173 2.84 -23.72 0.88
N MET A 174 2.06 -22.89 0.18
CA MET A 174 1.98 -22.85 -1.28
C MET A 174 3.01 -21.90 -1.89
N ALA A 175 3.15 -20.70 -1.34
CA ALA A 175 4.08 -19.68 -1.84
C ALA A 175 4.75 -18.93 -0.69
N SER A 176 5.87 -19.47 -0.20
CA SER A 176 6.65 -18.86 0.87
C SER A 176 7.19 -17.49 0.44
N ARG A 177 7.08 -16.49 1.33
CA ARG A 177 7.57 -15.13 1.12
C ARG A 177 8.82 -14.86 1.94
N LYS A 178 9.71 -14.03 1.43
CA LYS A 178 10.88 -13.51 2.16
C LYS A 178 10.63 -12.06 2.51
N VAL A 179 10.74 -11.74 3.79
CA VAL A 179 10.71 -10.37 4.30
C VAL A 179 12.12 -9.80 4.22
N TRP A 180 12.23 -8.60 3.65
CA TRP A 180 13.49 -7.88 3.51
C TRP A 180 13.41 -6.56 4.28
N ARG A 181 14.48 -6.24 5.01
CA ARG A 181 14.63 -4.92 5.62
C ARG A 181 14.93 -3.91 4.52
N HIS A 182 14.14 -2.84 4.46
CA HIS A 182 14.33 -1.79 3.47
C HIS A 182 15.63 -1.01 3.77
N PRO A 183 16.54 -0.74 2.80
CA PRO A 183 17.78 0.02 3.06
C PRO A 183 17.50 1.43 3.57
N TRP A 184 16.51 2.11 2.98
CA TRP A 184 16.01 3.41 3.46
C TRP A 184 14.99 3.31 4.60
N ARG A 185 15.01 2.22 5.38
CA ARG A 185 14.18 2.13 6.58
C ARG A 185 14.50 3.30 7.52
N ARG A 186 13.47 4.01 7.98
CA ARG A 186 13.60 5.08 8.98
C ARG A 186 14.08 4.54 10.33
N SER A 187 14.46 5.43 11.25
CA SER A 187 15.01 5.04 12.55
C SER A 187 13.97 4.44 13.51
N TYR A 188 12.68 4.76 13.35
CA TYR A 188 11.62 4.47 14.33
C TYR A 188 11.97 5.00 15.72
N HIS A 189 12.62 6.17 15.76
CA HIS A 189 13.10 6.78 16.99
C HIS A 189 13.00 8.30 16.90
N LYS A 190 12.55 8.95 17.99
CA LYS A 190 12.25 10.39 18.01
C LYS A 190 13.48 11.30 17.85
N ARG A 191 14.67 10.80 18.17
CA ARG A 191 15.93 11.59 18.22
C ARG A 191 17.04 11.07 17.31
N LYS A 192 16.93 9.84 16.81
CA LYS A 192 18.00 9.20 16.03
C LYS A 192 17.64 9.35 14.56
N LYS A 193 18.61 9.78 13.76
CA LYS A 193 18.51 9.74 12.30
C LYS A 193 19.00 8.37 11.80
N ALA A 194 18.42 7.88 10.72
CA ALA A 194 18.96 6.76 9.97
C ALA A 194 20.17 7.20 9.15
N GLN A 195 21.03 6.25 8.79
CA GLN A 195 22.28 6.55 8.07
C GLN A 195 22.03 7.31 6.75
N TRP A 196 21.01 6.89 5.98
CA TRP A 196 20.61 7.54 4.73
C TRP A 196 20.11 8.97 4.90
N GLU A 197 19.70 9.38 6.11
CA GLU A 197 19.28 10.77 6.40
C GLU A 197 20.47 11.70 6.65
N THR A 198 21.67 11.14 6.88
CA THR A 198 22.90 11.89 7.21
C THR A 198 24.00 11.74 6.17
N ASP A 199 23.96 10.68 5.37
CA ASP A 199 24.94 10.37 4.34
C ASP A 199 24.32 10.57 2.94
N SER A 200 24.81 11.59 2.22
CA SER A 200 24.34 11.89 0.87
C SER A 200 24.80 10.86 -0.16
N ASN A 201 25.83 10.08 0.12
CA ASN A 201 26.36 9.03 -0.77
C ASN A 201 25.89 7.63 -0.36
N TYR A 202 24.88 7.53 0.51
CA TYR A 202 24.40 6.26 1.06
C TYR A 202 24.05 5.21 0.00
N CYS A 203 23.50 5.60 -1.16
CA CYS A 203 23.15 4.63 -2.20
C CYS A 203 24.37 3.93 -2.81
N SER A 204 25.56 4.56 -2.83
CA SER A 204 26.78 3.91 -3.32
C SER A 204 27.13 2.68 -2.47
N LEU A 205 26.96 2.76 -1.15
CA LEU A 205 27.07 1.60 -0.26
C LEU A 205 25.98 0.56 -0.54
N VAL A 206 24.74 0.99 -0.78
CA VAL A 206 23.63 0.05 -1.08
C VAL A 206 23.91 -0.74 -2.36
N LYS A 207 24.47 -0.09 -3.39
CA LYS A 207 24.83 -0.72 -4.68
C LYS A 207 25.92 -1.80 -4.56
N GLU A 208 26.61 -1.91 -3.43
CA GLU A 208 27.63 -2.95 -3.19
C GLU A 208 27.08 -4.14 -2.37
N ILE A 209 25.83 -4.08 -1.91
CA ILE A 209 25.26 -5.05 -0.98
C ILE A 209 24.24 -5.94 -1.69
N PRO A 210 24.39 -7.28 -1.64
CA PRO A 210 23.36 -8.19 -2.11
C PRO A 210 22.01 -8.01 -1.40
N PRO A 211 20.87 -7.99 -2.12
CA PRO A 211 20.71 -8.28 -3.55
C PRO A 211 20.53 -7.00 -4.41
N TYR A 212 21.09 -5.88 -4.00
CA TYR A 212 20.92 -4.57 -4.65
C TYR A 212 22.04 -4.24 -5.65
N ASP A 213 23.10 -5.01 -5.62
CA ASP A 213 24.29 -4.96 -6.48
C ASP A 213 24.05 -5.51 -7.89
N GLU A 214 22.99 -6.30 -8.07
CA GLU A 214 22.64 -6.88 -9.35
C GLU A 214 21.13 -6.94 -9.63
N GLY A 215 20.80 -7.08 -10.91
CA GLY A 215 19.44 -7.31 -11.39
C GLY A 215 18.49 -6.16 -11.12
N ARG A 216 17.24 -6.50 -10.80
CA ARG A 216 16.13 -5.54 -10.74
C ARG A 216 15.88 -4.89 -9.39
N ARG A 217 16.45 -5.42 -8.30
CA ARG A 217 15.95 -5.11 -6.95
C ARG A 217 16.07 -3.63 -6.63
N LEU A 218 17.19 -2.99 -7.00
CA LEU A 218 17.38 -1.58 -6.72
C LEU A 218 16.36 -0.71 -7.48
N LEU A 219 16.08 -1.03 -8.75
CA LEU A 219 15.05 -0.36 -9.54
C LEU A 219 13.64 -0.59 -9.00
N ASP A 220 13.35 -1.78 -8.47
CA ASP A 220 12.08 -2.06 -7.79
C ASP A 220 11.90 -1.19 -6.53
N LEU A 221 12.99 -0.86 -5.82
CA LEU A 221 12.93 0.10 -4.70
C LEU A 221 12.72 1.54 -5.18
N MET A 222 13.18 1.90 -6.38
CA MET A 222 12.88 3.21 -6.98
C MET A 222 11.40 3.32 -7.35
N ASP A 223 10.84 2.27 -7.99
CA ASP A 223 9.41 2.19 -8.31
C ASP A 223 8.55 2.29 -7.02
N MET A 224 8.96 1.60 -5.95
CA MET A 224 8.29 1.65 -4.65
C MET A 224 8.39 3.03 -3.99
N SER A 225 9.56 3.69 -4.08
CA SER A 225 9.75 5.08 -3.60
C SER A 225 8.84 6.06 -4.33
N VAL A 226 8.63 5.90 -5.64
CA VAL A 226 7.66 6.68 -6.42
C VAL A 226 6.23 6.47 -5.90
N LEU A 227 5.82 5.22 -5.69
CA LEU A 227 4.48 4.88 -5.16
C LEU A 227 4.27 5.47 -3.75
N ASP A 228 5.24 5.27 -2.86
CA ASP A 228 5.17 5.71 -1.48
C ASP A 228 5.23 7.26 -1.40
N PHE A 229 5.97 7.95 -2.28
CA PHE A 229 5.98 9.42 -2.32
C PHE A 229 4.64 9.99 -2.81
N LEU A 230 4.07 9.42 -3.88
CA LEU A 230 2.78 9.83 -4.40
C LEU A 230 1.67 9.69 -3.35
N SER A 231 1.65 8.57 -2.61
CA SER A 231 0.70 8.37 -1.51
C SER A 231 1.07 9.17 -0.25
N GLY A 232 2.34 9.53 -0.06
CA GLY A 232 2.87 10.12 1.18
C GLY A 232 3.11 9.10 2.29
N ASN A 233 3.26 7.82 1.95
CA ASN A 233 3.52 6.74 2.89
C ASN A 233 4.99 6.78 3.37
N MET A 234 5.18 7.11 4.64
CA MET A 234 6.52 7.17 5.26
C MET A 234 6.95 5.86 5.93
N ASP A 235 6.07 4.85 6.00
CA ASP A 235 6.24 3.69 6.88
C ASP A 235 6.79 2.43 6.17
N ARG A 236 7.46 2.62 5.02
CA ARG A 236 8.09 1.53 4.27
C ARG A 236 9.37 1.03 4.96
N HIS A 237 9.23 0.24 6.01
CA HIS A 237 10.37 -0.34 6.74
C HIS A 237 10.84 -1.69 6.21
N HIS A 238 9.96 -2.40 5.50
CA HIS A 238 10.17 -3.73 4.97
C HIS A 238 9.44 -3.84 3.64
N TYR A 239 9.89 -4.79 2.84
CA TYR A 239 9.18 -5.26 1.65
C TYR A 239 9.25 -6.78 1.60
N GLU A 240 8.37 -7.39 0.81
CA GLU A 240 8.33 -8.84 0.65
C GLU A 240 8.58 -9.25 -0.79
N THR A 241 9.13 -10.45 -0.99
CA THR A 241 9.23 -11.11 -2.30
C THR A 241 8.78 -12.57 -2.20
N PHE A 242 8.37 -13.16 -3.32
CA PHE A 242 8.13 -14.61 -3.37
C PHE A 242 9.46 -15.36 -3.46
N LYS A 243 9.68 -16.34 -2.58
CA LYS A 243 10.93 -17.12 -2.57
C LYS A 243 11.11 -17.98 -3.82
N ILE A 244 10.01 -18.48 -4.39
CA ILE A 244 10.01 -19.36 -5.56
C ILE A 244 10.68 -18.73 -6.79
N PHE A 245 10.70 -17.39 -6.88
CA PHE A 245 11.30 -16.66 -7.98
C PHE A 245 12.72 -16.14 -7.69
N GLY A 246 13.29 -16.44 -6.52
CA GLY A 246 14.64 -16.00 -6.16
C GLY A 246 14.77 -14.48 -5.98
N ASN A 247 15.91 -13.91 -6.38
CA ASN A 247 16.18 -12.48 -6.28
C ASN A 247 15.59 -11.67 -7.45
N ASP A 248 15.52 -12.28 -8.64
CA ASP A 248 14.93 -11.71 -9.86
C ASP A 248 13.40 -11.83 -9.82
N THR A 249 12.79 -11.08 -8.91
CA THR A 249 11.35 -10.99 -8.75
C THR A 249 10.97 -9.60 -8.28
N PHE A 250 9.76 -9.19 -8.60
CA PHE A 250 9.21 -7.93 -8.14
C PHE A 250 9.05 -7.89 -6.60
N THR A 251 9.02 -6.68 -6.07
CA THR A 251 8.71 -6.39 -4.66
C THR A 251 7.20 -6.26 -4.45
N LEU A 252 6.66 -6.94 -3.44
CA LEU A 252 5.26 -6.81 -3.06
C LEU A 252 5.01 -5.45 -2.43
N HIS A 253 4.02 -4.73 -2.95
CA HIS A 253 3.54 -3.47 -2.41
C HIS A 253 2.40 -3.80 -1.42
N LEU A 254 2.73 -3.83 -0.12
CA LEU A 254 1.79 -4.17 0.97
C LEU A 254 1.76 -3.06 2.02
N ASP A 255 0.79 -3.12 2.95
CA ASP A 255 0.65 -2.20 4.09
C ASP A 255 0.72 -0.71 3.69
N HIS A 256 -0.32 -0.24 2.99
CA HIS A 256 -0.45 1.14 2.54
C HIS A 256 -1.27 2.02 3.48
N GLY A 257 -1.73 1.48 4.61
CA GLY A 257 -2.62 2.17 5.55
C GLY A 257 -2.11 3.52 6.07
N ARG A 258 -0.81 3.81 6.00
CA ARG A 258 -0.21 5.10 6.39
C ARG A 258 0.03 6.06 5.22
N GLY A 259 -0.49 5.75 4.05
CA GLY A 259 -0.61 6.69 2.94
C GLY A 259 -1.76 7.67 3.13
N PHE A 260 -1.78 8.71 2.29
CA PHE A 260 -2.85 9.70 2.20
C PHE A 260 -3.21 10.35 3.55
N GLY A 261 -2.22 10.59 4.41
CA GLY A 261 -2.41 11.27 5.70
C GLY A 261 -2.39 12.80 5.60
N ARG A 262 -1.66 13.38 4.64
CA ARG A 262 -1.49 14.84 4.49
C ARG A 262 -1.56 15.26 3.02
N PRO A 263 -2.63 15.91 2.54
CA PRO A 263 -2.72 16.39 1.16
C PRO A 263 -1.96 17.69 0.90
N TYR A 264 -1.70 18.48 1.94
CA TYR A 264 -1.03 19.79 1.84
C TYR A 264 0.45 19.76 2.23
N HIS A 265 1.02 18.58 2.45
CA HIS A 265 2.44 18.37 2.76
C HIS A 265 3.02 17.31 1.84
N ASP A 266 4.20 17.57 1.29
CA ASP A 266 4.92 16.61 0.44
C ASP A 266 6.22 16.21 1.14
N GLU A 267 6.28 14.96 1.60
CA GLU A 267 7.42 14.46 2.36
C GLU A 267 8.55 14.03 1.40
N THR A 268 9.40 14.98 1.04
CA THR A 268 10.50 14.77 0.08
C THR A 268 11.51 13.72 0.52
N SER A 269 11.63 13.44 1.83
CA SER A 269 12.52 12.37 2.31
C SER A 269 12.11 10.97 1.83
N ILE A 270 10.88 10.75 1.36
CA ILE A 270 10.47 9.49 0.73
C ILE A 270 11.16 9.28 -0.64
N LEU A 271 11.55 10.36 -1.33
CA LEU A 271 12.30 10.31 -2.60
C LEU A 271 13.82 10.13 -2.40
N ALA A 272 14.30 9.98 -1.17
CA ALA A 272 15.72 9.75 -0.91
C ALA A 272 16.35 8.60 -1.75
N PRO A 273 15.69 7.44 -1.94
CA PRO A 273 16.23 6.39 -2.82
C PRO A 273 16.48 6.90 -4.25
N LEU A 274 15.49 7.55 -4.86
CA LEU A 274 15.58 8.07 -6.23
C LEU A 274 16.66 9.16 -6.34
N LEU A 275 16.71 10.08 -5.38
CA LEU A 275 17.66 11.21 -5.38
C LEU A 275 19.11 10.80 -5.09
N GLN A 276 19.32 9.76 -4.28
CA GLN A 276 20.65 9.26 -3.91
C GLN A 276 21.19 8.27 -4.94
N CYS A 277 20.33 7.39 -5.46
CA CYS A 277 20.76 6.41 -6.47
C CYS A 277 20.82 7.00 -7.87
N CYS A 278 20.04 8.06 -8.12
CA CYS A 278 19.81 8.68 -9.41
C CYS A 278 19.50 7.65 -10.50
N MET A 279 18.49 6.82 -10.25
CA MET A 279 18.03 5.77 -11.16
C MET A 279 16.51 5.74 -11.22
N ILE A 280 15.95 5.54 -12.40
CA ILE A 280 14.53 5.31 -12.63
C ILE A 280 14.32 4.36 -13.80
N ARG A 281 13.35 3.46 -13.67
CA ARG A 281 12.94 2.57 -14.76
C ARG A 281 12.29 3.38 -15.87
N GLN A 282 12.70 3.17 -17.12
CA GLN A 282 12.19 3.90 -18.29
C GLN A 282 10.66 3.78 -18.41
N SER A 283 10.09 2.59 -18.13
CA SER A 283 8.64 2.40 -18.14
C SER A 283 7.92 3.27 -17.10
N THR A 284 8.50 3.41 -15.90
CA THR A 284 7.96 4.25 -14.82
C THR A 284 8.02 5.72 -15.20
N LEU A 285 9.17 6.19 -15.71
CA LEU A 285 9.33 7.56 -16.19
C LEU A 285 8.33 7.89 -17.31
N LYS A 286 8.12 6.97 -18.26
CA LYS A 286 7.14 7.14 -19.35
C LYS A 286 5.72 7.34 -18.83
N VAL A 287 5.31 6.59 -17.81
CA VAL A 287 3.98 6.73 -17.20
C VAL A 287 3.85 8.06 -16.44
N LEU A 288 4.88 8.47 -15.70
CA LEU A 288 4.90 9.77 -15.01
C LEU A 288 4.80 10.94 -16.00
N LEU A 289 5.59 10.90 -17.08
CA LEU A 289 5.54 11.90 -18.15
C LEU A 289 4.17 11.94 -18.84
N LYS A 290 3.55 10.77 -19.07
CA LYS A 290 2.19 10.69 -19.62
C LYS A 290 1.20 11.47 -18.75
N TYR A 291 1.16 11.20 -17.45
CA TYR A 291 0.22 11.89 -16.55
C TYR A 291 0.55 13.38 -16.34
N HIS A 292 1.81 13.77 -16.49
CA HIS A 292 2.22 15.18 -16.42
C HIS A 292 1.87 15.98 -17.68
N ASN A 293 2.02 15.40 -18.87
CA ASN A 293 1.91 16.12 -20.14
C ASN A 293 0.56 15.94 -20.85
N SER A 294 -0.21 14.90 -20.51
CA SER A 294 -1.50 14.63 -21.16
C SER A 294 -2.65 15.44 -20.54
N PRO A 295 -3.75 15.67 -21.26
CA PRO A 295 -4.96 16.29 -20.70
C PRO A 295 -5.54 15.51 -19.52
N GLN A 296 -5.48 14.17 -19.57
CA GLN A 296 -5.87 13.32 -18.45
C GLN A 296 -4.73 13.24 -17.43
N ARG A 297 -4.86 14.04 -16.36
CA ARG A 297 -3.97 14.02 -15.19
C ARG A 297 -4.15 12.76 -14.34
N LEU A 298 -3.19 12.48 -13.45
CA LEU A 298 -3.27 11.34 -12.54
C LEU A 298 -4.46 11.46 -11.58
N SER A 299 -4.74 12.68 -11.09
CA SER A 299 -5.93 12.97 -10.28
C SER A 299 -7.24 12.51 -10.94
N ALA A 300 -7.43 12.85 -12.22
CA ALA A 300 -8.61 12.47 -13.00
C ALA A 300 -8.68 10.96 -13.25
N ALA A 301 -7.55 10.33 -13.58
CA ALA A 301 -7.48 8.89 -13.76
C ALA A 301 -7.77 8.12 -12.46
N MET A 302 -7.24 8.58 -11.32
CA MET A 302 -7.53 8.05 -9.99
C MET A 302 -9.01 8.17 -9.65
N ARG A 303 -9.61 9.35 -9.87
CA ARG A 303 -11.05 9.57 -9.66
C ARG A 303 -11.89 8.58 -10.47
N GLN A 304 -11.57 8.40 -11.75
CA GLN A 304 -12.27 7.46 -12.62
C GLN A 304 -12.07 6.00 -12.18
N SER A 305 -10.84 5.63 -11.80
CA SER A 305 -10.48 4.27 -11.38
C SER A 305 -11.24 3.86 -10.10
N MET A 306 -11.32 4.76 -9.12
CA MET A 306 -11.98 4.52 -7.83
C MET A 306 -13.49 4.75 -7.86
N ALA A 307 -14.06 5.35 -8.91
CA ALA A 307 -15.49 5.68 -8.98
C ALA A 307 -16.41 4.44 -8.94
N LYS A 308 -15.88 3.27 -9.26
CA LYS A 308 -16.62 1.99 -9.20
C LYS A 308 -16.51 1.29 -7.85
N ASP A 309 -15.64 1.78 -6.96
CA ASP A 309 -15.50 1.17 -5.64
C ASP A 309 -16.75 1.47 -4.79
N PRO A 310 -17.31 0.49 -4.04
CA PRO A 310 -18.55 0.68 -3.28
C PRO A 310 -18.50 1.80 -2.24
N VAL A 311 -17.31 2.24 -1.80
CA VAL A 311 -17.17 3.32 -0.80
C VAL A 311 -16.76 4.66 -1.42
N ALA A 312 -16.96 4.82 -2.73
CA ALA A 312 -16.74 6.08 -3.42
C ALA A 312 -17.57 7.22 -2.79
N PRO A 313 -17.00 8.43 -2.60
CA PRO A 313 -15.61 8.80 -2.89
C PRO A 313 -14.61 8.19 -1.89
N VAL A 314 -13.55 7.56 -2.43
CA VAL A 314 -12.47 6.94 -1.65
C VAL A 314 -11.51 8.00 -1.10
N LEU A 315 -11.04 8.92 -1.95
CA LEU A 315 -10.13 10.00 -1.54
C LEU A 315 -10.85 11.34 -1.50
N TRP A 316 -10.50 12.16 -0.51
CA TRP A 316 -10.85 13.58 -0.47
C TRP A 316 -10.11 14.35 -1.57
N GLU A 317 -10.79 15.31 -2.20
CA GLU A 317 -10.32 16.02 -3.40
C GLU A 317 -8.89 16.61 -3.30
N PRO A 318 -8.46 17.22 -2.17
CA PRO A 318 -7.09 17.69 -2.00
C PRO A 318 -6.02 16.60 -2.14
N HIS A 319 -6.31 15.33 -1.85
CA HIS A 319 -5.36 14.24 -2.10
C HIS A 319 -5.19 13.99 -3.60
N LEU A 320 -6.26 14.13 -4.40
CA LEU A 320 -6.17 14.00 -5.85
C LEU A 320 -5.32 15.15 -6.42
N SER A 321 -5.54 16.39 -5.99
CA SER A 321 -4.70 17.54 -6.37
C SER A 321 -3.23 17.36 -5.94
N ALA A 322 -2.98 16.74 -4.78
CA ALA A 322 -1.63 16.46 -4.30
C ALA A 322 -0.88 15.48 -5.20
N LEU A 323 -1.56 14.49 -5.79
CA LEU A 323 -0.94 13.53 -6.71
C LEU A 323 -0.32 14.20 -7.94
N ASP A 324 -1.06 15.13 -8.56
CA ASP A 324 -0.57 15.86 -9.73
C ASP A 324 0.63 16.75 -9.37
N ARG A 325 0.58 17.42 -8.22
CA ARG A 325 1.70 18.21 -7.68
C ARG A 325 2.93 17.33 -7.45
N ARG A 326 2.76 16.16 -6.82
CA ARG A 326 3.83 15.21 -6.51
C ARG A 326 4.46 14.59 -7.76
N ILE A 327 3.70 14.38 -8.85
CA ILE A 327 4.30 13.99 -10.14
C ILE A 327 5.33 15.02 -10.59
N GLY A 328 5.00 16.32 -10.52
CA GLY A 328 5.93 17.39 -10.89
C GLY A 328 7.22 17.34 -10.07
N LEU A 329 7.11 17.08 -8.76
CA LEU A 329 8.26 16.95 -7.86
C LEU A 329 9.15 15.73 -8.20
N ILE A 330 8.55 14.59 -8.56
CA ILE A 330 9.31 13.41 -9.00
C ILE A 330 10.05 13.71 -10.30
N LEU A 331 9.38 14.33 -11.28
CA LEU A 331 10.00 14.67 -12.56
C LEU A 331 11.12 15.70 -12.39
N GLN A 332 10.99 16.64 -11.45
CA GLN A 332 12.07 17.55 -11.10
C GLN A 332 13.26 16.80 -10.48
N ALA A 333 13.03 15.86 -9.56
CA ALA A 333 14.08 15.02 -8.98
C ALA A 333 14.84 14.22 -10.06
N VAL A 334 14.12 13.66 -11.05
CA VAL A 334 14.74 12.98 -12.19
C VAL A 334 15.57 13.95 -13.04
N ARG A 335 15.06 15.16 -13.31
CA ARG A 335 15.80 16.21 -14.04
C ARG A 335 17.08 16.61 -13.31
N ASP A 336 17.02 16.76 -11.99
CA ASP A 336 18.18 17.09 -11.17
C ASP A 336 19.23 15.97 -11.20
N CYS A 337 18.81 14.70 -11.28
CA CYS A 337 19.72 13.58 -11.49
C CYS A 337 20.35 13.58 -12.90
N LEU A 338 19.56 13.83 -13.94
CA LEU A 338 20.09 13.94 -15.32
C LEU A 338 21.10 15.07 -15.46
N ASN A 339 20.87 16.22 -14.84
CA ASN A 339 21.81 17.35 -14.88
C ASN A 339 23.13 17.09 -14.13
N ARG A 340 23.16 16.10 -13.21
CA ARG A 340 24.34 15.72 -12.44
C ARG A 340 25.12 14.55 -13.04
N SER A 341 24.54 13.84 -14.01
CA SER A 341 25.16 12.69 -14.66
C SER A 341 25.67 13.07 -16.05
N GLU A 342 26.84 12.55 -16.43
CA GLU A 342 27.38 12.70 -17.78
C GLU A 342 26.67 11.79 -18.80
N HIS A 343 26.00 10.74 -18.33
CA HIS A 343 25.37 9.71 -19.16
C HIS A 343 23.93 9.45 -18.70
N TYR A 344 22.94 9.82 -19.54
CA TYR A 344 21.53 9.66 -19.18
C TYR A 344 21.14 8.19 -18.96
N GLU A 345 21.86 7.25 -19.57
CA GLU A 345 21.69 5.80 -19.44
C GLU A 345 21.97 5.30 -18.02
N GLN A 346 22.75 6.04 -17.21
CA GLN A 346 22.93 5.73 -15.80
C GLN A 346 21.67 6.06 -14.98
N VAL A 347 20.91 7.07 -15.43
CA VAL A 347 19.71 7.54 -14.75
C VAL A 347 18.46 6.83 -15.24
N ILE A 348 18.30 6.67 -16.55
CA ILE A 348 17.12 6.06 -17.17
C ILE A 348 17.46 4.63 -17.60
N GLN A 349 16.94 3.65 -16.87
CA GLN A 349 17.23 2.24 -17.07
C GLN A 349 16.13 1.52 -17.88
N GLU A 350 16.47 0.94 -19.03
CA GLU A 350 15.49 0.36 -19.98
C GLU A 350 14.96 -1.02 -19.59
N ARG A 351 15.71 -1.84 -18.84
CA ARG A 351 15.31 -3.20 -18.44
C ARG A 351 15.79 -3.58 -17.04
N ASP A 352 15.07 -4.52 -16.44
CA ASP A 352 15.55 -5.37 -15.34
C ASP A 352 16.79 -6.10 -15.85
N GLU A 353 18.00 -5.70 -15.44
CA GLU A 353 19.26 -6.27 -15.95
C GLU A 353 19.29 -7.79 -15.82
N SER A 354 18.99 -8.47 -16.92
CA SER A 354 19.23 -9.90 -17.15
C SER A 354 19.73 -10.04 -18.58
N ASN A 355 20.90 -9.45 -18.84
CA ASN A 355 21.79 -9.77 -19.94
C ASN A 355 23.21 -9.31 -19.56
N LYS A 356 23.76 -9.95 -18.53
CA LYS A 356 25.21 -10.21 -18.52
C LYS A 356 25.35 -11.65 -19.00
N GLN A 357 25.76 -11.76 -20.26
CA GLN A 357 26.24 -12.92 -21.03
C GLN A 357 25.97 -14.33 -20.51
#